data_AF-A0A8S3VXU4-F1
#
_entry.id   AF-A0A8S3VXU4-F1
#
_cell.length_a   1.000
_cell.length_b   1.000
_cell.length_c   1.000
_cell.angle_alpha   90.00
_cell.angle_beta   90.00
_cell.angle_gamma   90.00
#
_symmetry.space_group_name_H-M   'P 1'
#
loop_
_entity.id
_entity.type
_entity.pdbx_description
1 polymer ?
#
loop_
_entity_poly.entity_id
_entity_poly.type
_entity_poly.pdbx_seq_one_letter_code
_entity_poly.pdbx_strand_id
1 'polypeptide(L)'
;MKLAELCAQIKKEQQWVRLSNLEIVGLPQNSKESTSELIIKIASHAGIKLTDDQIVFAHRVQPMQNVGGRPKNIVVKFQNRTIKDNIISGLRKTKGITTSDIGLGGPAKRLFVNEHLTPSN
;
A
#
# COMPACT_ATOMS: atom_id res chain seq x y z
N MET A 1 0.31 -12.54 34.34
CA MET A 1 -0.01 -11.09 34.20
C MET A 1 0.98 -10.38 33.26
N LYS A 2 2.30 -10.41 33.55
CA LYS A 2 3.36 -9.73 32.76
C LYS A 2 3.46 -10.08 31.25
N LEU A 3 3.17 -11.33 30.86
CA LEU A 3 3.26 -11.75 29.45
C LEU A 3 2.17 -11.11 28.58
N ALA A 4 0.94 -11.03 29.09
CA ALA A 4 -0.20 -10.47 28.36
C ALA A 4 -0.02 -8.97 28.09
N GLU A 5 0.50 -8.24 29.07
CA GLU A 5 0.84 -6.81 28.94
C GLU A 5 1.92 -6.59 27.88
N LEU A 6 2.98 -7.39 27.90
CA LEU A 6 4.06 -7.30 26.90
C LEU A 6 3.53 -7.59 25.49
N CYS A 7 2.69 -8.60 25.31
CA CYS A 7 2.07 -8.89 24.02
C CYS A 7 1.18 -7.73 23.53
N ALA A 8 0.42 -7.09 24.43
CA ALA A 8 -0.39 -5.93 24.08
C ALA A 8 0.47 -4.74 23.65
N GLN A 9 1.60 -4.50 24.33
CA GLN A 9 2.53 -3.45 23.96
C GLN A 9 3.19 -3.70 22.59
N ILE A 10 3.65 -4.92 22.33
CA ILE A 10 4.21 -5.30 21.01
C ILE A 10 3.17 -5.08 19.90
N LYS A 11 1.91 -5.50 20.11
CA LYS A 11 0.85 -5.30 19.12
C LYS A 11 0.61 -3.81 18.83
N LYS A 12 0.59 -2.99 19.89
CA LYS A 12 0.46 -1.54 19.78
C LYS A 12 1.62 -0.98 18.96
N GLU A 13 2.87 -1.29 19.32
CA GLU A 13 4.06 -0.83 18.59
C GLU A 13 4.06 -1.25 17.11
N GLN A 14 3.69 -2.50 16.80
CA GLN A 14 3.55 -2.97 15.43
C GLN A 14 2.51 -2.17 14.63
N GLN A 15 1.37 -1.84 15.25
CA GLN A 15 0.36 -0.99 14.62
C GLN A 15 0.89 0.43 14.40
N TRP A 16 1.59 1.00 15.39
CA TRP A 16 2.19 2.34 15.30
C TRP A 16 3.17 2.46 14.13
N VAL A 17 4.03 1.47 13.94
CA VAL A 17 5.02 1.47 12.84
C VAL A 17 4.36 1.44 11.45
N ARG A 18 3.12 0.94 11.34
CA ARG A 18 2.35 0.82 10.09
C ARG A 18 1.39 1.97 9.82
N LEU A 19 1.29 2.96 10.72
CA LEU A 19 0.35 4.08 10.56
C LEU A 19 0.56 4.89 9.27
N SER A 20 1.78 4.92 8.74
CA SER A 20 2.13 5.58 7.48
C SER A 20 2.28 4.59 6.31
N ASN A 21 1.75 3.39 6.42
CA ASN A 21 1.85 2.36 5.39
C ASN A 21 0.54 2.20 4.60
N LEU A 22 0.67 1.86 3.32
CA LEU A 22 -0.42 1.36 2.48
C LEU A 22 -0.09 -0.04 1.98
N GLU A 23 -1.15 -0.80 1.75
CA GLU A 23 -1.12 -2.06 1.01
C GLU A 23 -1.86 -1.88 -0.31
N ILE A 24 -1.21 -2.27 -1.41
CA ILE A 24 -1.75 -2.20 -2.76
C ILE A 24 -1.97 -3.61 -3.28
N VAL A 25 -3.21 -3.90 -3.64
CA VAL A 25 -3.68 -5.23 -4.04
C VAL A 25 -4.15 -5.20 -5.50
N GLY A 26 -3.85 -6.27 -6.24
CA GLY A 26 -4.32 -6.47 -7.60
C GLY A 26 -3.42 -5.87 -8.69
N LEU A 27 -2.28 -5.29 -8.31
CA LEU A 27 -1.27 -4.83 -9.28
C LEU A 27 -0.61 -6.03 -9.97
N PRO A 28 -0.67 -6.14 -11.31
CA PRO A 28 0.11 -7.13 -12.06
C PRO A 28 1.60 -7.02 -11.72
N GLN A 29 2.31 -8.14 -11.74
CA GLN A 29 3.74 -8.19 -11.48
C GLN A 29 4.50 -8.25 -12.80
N ASN A 30 5.52 -7.40 -12.95
CA ASN A 30 6.44 -7.43 -14.07
C ASN A 30 7.88 -7.55 -13.56
N SER A 31 8.73 -8.32 -14.25
CA SER A 31 10.13 -8.53 -13.87
C SER A 31 10.98 -7.27 -13.90
N LYS A 32 10.56 -6.22 -14.64
CA LYS A 32 11.26 -4.93 -14.76
C LYS A 32 10.49 -3.78 -14.11
N GLU A 33 9.62 -4.05 -13.13
CA GLU A 33 8.85 -3.01 -12.47
C GLU A 33 9.67 -2.25 -11.42
N SER A 34 9.40 -0.95 -11.28
CA SER A 34 9.78 -0.16 -10.12
C SER A 34 8.55 0.04 -9.23
N THR A 35 8.59 -0.50 -8.02
CA THR A 35 7.49 -0.37 -7.04
C THR A 35 7.27 1.09 -6.67
N SER A 36 8.34 1.86 -6.46
CA SER A 36 8.26 3.30 -6.16
C SER A 36 7.57 4.08 -7.28
N GLU A 37 7.92 3.82 -8.54
CA GLU A 37 7.25 4.47 -9.70
C GLU A 37 5.76 4.15 -9.76
N LEU A 38 5.37 2.91 -9.49
CA LEU A 38 3.96 2.52 -9.42
C LEU A 38 3.23 3.29 -8.31
N ILE A 39 3.84 3.44 -7.12
CA ILE A 39 3.26 4.24 -6.04
C ILE A 39 3.12 5.70 -6.44
N ILE A 40 4.13 6.30 -7.09
CA ILE A 40 4.08 7.69 -7.56
C ILE A 40 2.92 7.88 -8.56
N LYS A 41 2.72 6.94 -9.49
CA LYS A 41 1.58 6.98 -10.43
C LYS A 41 0.23 6.89 -9.72
N ILE A 42 0.12 6.02 -8.71
CA ILE A 42 -1.10 5.91 -7.88
C ILE A 42 -1.36 7.22 -7.13
N ALA A 43 -0.33 7.84 -6.55
CA ALA A 43 -0.45 9.11 -5.87
C ALA A 43 -0.86 10.24 -6.83
N SER A 44 -0.29 10.26 -8.04
CA SER A 44 -0.66 11.21 -9.08
C SER A 44 -2.14 11.08 -9.48
N HIS A 45 -2.66 9.86 -9.64
CA HIS A 45 -4.10 9.63 -9.88
C HIS A 45 -4.97 10.14 -8.73
N ALA A 46 -4.49 10.01 -7.49
CA ALA A 46 -5.16 10.56 -6.31
C ALA A 46 -5.02 12.10 -6.18
N GLY A 47 -4.35 12.78 -7.13
CA GLY A 47 -4.12 14.22 -7.11
C GLY A 47 -2.98 14.67 -6.18
N ILE A 48 -2.10 13.75 -5.78
CA ILE A 48 -0.99 14.02 -4.87
C ILE A 48 0.34 13.93 -5.64
N LYS A 49 1.12 15.02 -5.62
CA LYS A 49 2.48 15.02 -6.14
C LYS A 49 3.41 14.38 -5.11
N LEU A 50 3.79 13.13 -5.34
CA LEU A 50 4.71 12.37 -4.50
C LEU A 50 6.11 12.34 -5.12
N THR A 51 7.14 12.58 -4.33
CA THR A 51 8.55 12.39 -4.72
C THR A 51 9.12 11.11 -4.11
N ASP A 52 10.19 10.57 -4.71
CA ASP A 52 10.80 9.32 -4.26
C ASP A 52 11.34 9.44 -2.82
N ASP A 53 11.91 10.58 -2.44
CA ASP A 53 12.39 10.83 -1.07
C ASP A 53 11.29 10.62 -0.02
N GLN A 54 10.02 10.88 -0.36
CA GLN A 54 8.89 10.73 0.56
C GLN A 54 8.47 9.27 0.79
N ILE A 55 9.03 8.34 0.00
CA ILE A 55 8.86 6.91 0.13
C ILE A 55 10.03 6.36 0.96
N VAL A 56 9.73 5.80 2.13
CA VAL A 56 10.74 5.14 2.97
C VAL A 56 11.10 3.78 2.40
N PHE A 57 10.10 3.03 1.94
CA PHE A 57 10.28 1.80 1.18
C PHE A 57 9.00 1.44 0.42
N ALA A 58 9.13 0.72 -0.69
CA ALA A 58 8.03 0.05 -1.38
C ALA A 58 8.49 -1.30 -1.90
N HIS A 59 7.88 -2.41 -1.46
CA HIS A 59 8.25 -3.75 -1.92
C HIS A 59 7.06 -4.69 -2.01
N ARG A 60 7.21 -5.74 -2.81
CA ARG A 60 6.23 -6.82 -2.92
C ARG A 60 6.29 -7.71 -1.67
N VAL A 61 5.15 -7.94 -1.03
CA VAL A 61 5.01 -8.84 0.13
C VAL A 61 4.26 -10.11 -0.25
N GLN A 62 4.62 -11.23 0.38
CA GLN A 62 3.84 -12.45 0.22
C GLN A 62 2.51 -12.31 0.96
N PRO A 63 1.37 -12.63 0.32
CA PRO A 63 0.10 -12.66 1.01
C PRO A 63 0.12 -13.76 2.07
N MET A 64 -0.57 -13.53 3.19
CA MET A 64 -0.65 -14.48 4.31
C MET A 64 -1.26 -15.83 3.90
N GLN A 65 -2.16 -15.82 2.91
CA GLN A 65 -2.66 -17.01 2.24
C GLN A 65 -2.13 -17.02 0.82
N ASN A 66 -1.28 -17.99 0.50
CA ASN A 66 -0.75 -18.15 -0.83
C ASN A 66 -1.81 -18.79 -1.74
N VAL A 67 -2.67 -17.96 -2.33
CA VAL A 67 -3.59 -18.39 -3.37
C VAL A 67 -2.85 -18.33 -4.70
N GLY A 68 -2.51 -19.51 -5.24
CA GLY A 68 -1.77 -19.64 -6.48
C GLY A 68 -2.36 -18.78 -7.60
N GLY A 69 -1.49 -18.09 -8.35
CA GLY A 69 -1.88 -17.23 -9.47
C GLY A 69 -2.27 -15.80 -9.10
N ARG A 70 -2.36 -15.43 -7.82
CA ARG A 70 -2.54 -14.01 -7.43
C ARG A 70 -1.20 -13.27 -7.36
N PRO A 71 -1.10 -12.04 -7.92
CA PRO A 71 0.11 -11.25 -7.80
C PRO A 71 0.36 -10.87 -6.33
N LYS A 72 1.64 -10.76 -5.96
CA LYS A 72 2.05 -10.29 -4.63
C LYS A 72 1.59 -8.86 -4.41
N ASN A 73 1.13 -8.53 -3.21
CA ASN A 73 0.74 -7.16 -2.85
C ASN A 73 1.99 -6.28 -2.75
N ILE A 74 1.85 -4.97 -2.93
CA ILE A 74 2.91 -4.02 -2.59
C ILE A 74 2.58 -3.42 -1.23
N VAL A 75 3.54 -3.42 -0.31
CA VAL A 75 3.49 -2.59 0.88
C VAL A 75 4.45 -1.43 0.71
N VAL A 76 3.93 -0.22 0.92
CA VAL A 76 4.70 1.02 0.92
C VAL A 76 4.63 1.67 2.29
N LYS A 77 5.72 2.28 2.72
CA LYS A 77 5.78 3.19 3.86
C LYS A 77 6.18 4.59 3.42
N PHE A 78 5.44 5.59 3.87
CA PHE A 78 5.76 6.99 3.64
C PHE A 78 6.45 7.61 4.86
N GLN A 79 7.21 8.68 4.61
CA GLN A 79 7.83 9.47 5.67
C GLN A 79 6.80 10.09 6.63
N ASN A 80 5.62 10.45 6.10
CA ASN A 80 4.57 11.09 6.89
C ASN A 80 3.21 10.41 6.64
N ARG A 81 2.45 10.19 7.72
CA ARG A 81 1.07 9.69 7.68
C ARG A 81 0.14 10.58 6.85
N THR A 82 0.35 11.90 6.83
CA THR A 82 -0.49 12.82 6.04
C THR A 82 -0.47 12.47 4.55
N ILE A 83 0.65 11.98 4.01
CA ILE A 83 0.76 11.54 2.61
C ILE A 83 -0.19 10.36 2.37
N LYS A 84 -0.16 9.37 3.26
CA LYS A 84 -1.07 8.21 3.24
C LYS A 84 -2.54 8.65 3.24
N ASP A 85 -2.90 9.50 4.20
CA ASP A 85 -4.29 9.94 4.41
C ASP A 85 -4.80 10.75 3.20
N ASN A 86 -3.94 11.59 2.61
CA ASN A 86 -4.24 12.34 1.40
C ASN A 86 -4.44 11.45 0.17
N ILE A 87 -3.60 10.43 -0.01
CA ILE A 87 -3.76 9.45 -1.11
C ILE A 87 -5.10 8.72 -0.96
N ILE A 88 -5.44 8.21 0.24
CA ILE A 88 -6.72 7.54 0.48
C ILE A 88 -7.90 8.48 0.19
N SER A 89 -7.83 9.72 0.65
CA SER A 89 -8.85 10.74 0.42
C SER A 89 -9.03 11.04 -1.08
N GLY A 90 -7.92 11.20 -1.80
CA GLY A 90 -7.93 11.40 -3.25
C GLY A 90 -8.57 10.23 -4.00
N LEU A 91 -8.20 9.00 -3.65
CA LEU A 91 -8.78 7.79 -4.26
C LEU A 91 -10.27 7.62 -3.98
N ARG A 92 -10.76 8.06 -2.83
CA ARG A 92 -12.21 8.09 -2.55
C ARG A 92 -12.94 9.06 -3.48
N LYS A 93 -12.34 10.22 -3.78
CA LYS A 93 -12.91 11.21 -4.72
C LYS A 93 -12.94 10.69 -6.15
N THR A 94 -11.91 9.95 -6.58
CA THR A 94 -11.84 9.33 -7.92
C THR A 94 -12.65 8.03 -8.04
N LYS A 95 -13.33 7.59 -6.97
CA LYS A 95 -14.09 6.33 -6.89
C LYS A 95 -13.24 5.07 -7.11
N GLY A 96 -11.95 5.17 -6.81
CA GLY A 96 -10.98 4.09 -6.92
C GLY A 96 -9.98 4.31 -8.04
N ILE A 97 -9.35 3.21 -8.45
CA ILE A 97 -8.24 3.20 -9.40
C ILE A 97 -8.19 1.89 -10.16
N THR A 98 -7.73 1.97 -11.40
CA THR A 98 -7.53 0.83 -12.30
C THR A 98 -6.11 0.81 -12.84
N THR A 99 -5.72 -0.30 -13.44
CA THR A 99 -4.43 -0.45 -14.14
C THR A 99 -4.26 0.58 -15.26
N SER A 100 -5.35 0.93 -15.96
CA SER A 100 -5.31 1.91 -17.06
C SER A 100 -5.05 3.33 -16.55
N ASP A 101 -5.56 3.69 -15.38
CA ASP A 101 -5.35 5.02 -14.77
C ASP A 101 -3.88 5.29 -14.43
N ILE A 102 -3.09 4.24 -14.22
CA ILE A 102 -1.64 4.33 -13.95
C ILE A 102 -0.80 3.94 -15.18
N GLY A 103 -1.40 3.92 -16.37
CA GLY A 103 -0.72 3.69 -17.63
C GLY A 103 -0.18 2.26 -17.81
N LEU A 104 -0.76 1.27 -17.11
CA LEU A 104 -0.48 -0.13 -17.40
C LEU A 104 -1.37 -0.59 -18.57
N GLY A 105 -0.73 -1.21 -19.56
CA GLY A 105 -1.44 -1.75 -20.73
C GLY A 105 -2.32 -2.97 -20.40
N GLY A 106 -3.19 -3.32 -21.35
CA GLY A 106 -4.12 -4.44 -21.24
C GLY A 106 -5.50 -4.04 -20.69
N PRO A 107 -6.36 -5.03 -20.38
CA PRO A 107 -7.70 -4.77 -19.85
C PRO A 107 -7.64 -4.02 -18.53
N ALA A 108 -8.50 -3.00 -18.37
CA ALA A 108 -8.61 -2.25 -17.13
C ALA A 108 -9.02 -3.19 -15.98
N LYS A 109 -8.14 -3.34 -14.99
CA LYS A 109 -8.38 -4.11 -13.78
C LYS A 109 -8.41 -3.17 -12.59
N ARG A 110 -9.40 -3.36 -11.72
CA ARG A 110 -9.51 -2.57 -10.50
C ARG A 110 -8.38 -2.91 -9.53
N LEU A 111 -7.78 -1.88 -8.97
CA LEU A 111 -6.77 -1.95 -7.93
C LEU A 111 -7.40 -1.54 -6.60
N PHE A 112 -6.88 -2.09 -5.51
CA PHE A 112 -7.30 -1.71 -4.16
C PHE A 112 -6.12 -1.13 -3.39
N VAL A 113 -6.36 -0.01 -2.73
CA VAL A 113 -5.38 0.68 -1.88
C VAL A 113 -5.96 0.73 -0.48
N ASN A 114 -5.36 -0.04 0.41
CA ASN A 114 -5.83 -0.26 1.76
C ASN A 114 -4.82 0.29 2.77
N GLU A 115 -5.30 0.59 3.98
CA GLU A 115 -4.40 0.80 5.12
C GLU A 115 -3.76 -0.53 5.52
N HIS A 116 -2.46 -0.50 5.82
CA HIS A 116 -1.74 -1.69 6.27
C HIS A 116 -1.92 -1.88 7.79
N LEU A 117 -2.88 -2.70 8.17
CA LEU A 117 -3.24 -2.95 9.57
C LEU A 117 -2.57 -4.23 10.10
N THR A 118 -2.48 -4.38 11.42
CA THR A 118 -2.10 -5.65 12.04
C THR A 118 -3.22 -6.69 11.90
N PRO A 119 -2.90 -8.00 11.91
CA PRO A 119 -3.90 -9.06 11.85
C PRO A 119 -4.86 -9.11 13.06
N SER A 120 -4.54 -8.42 14.15
CA SER A 120 -5.34 -8.42 15.40
C SER A 120 -6.27 -7.20 15.52
N ASN A 121 -6.57 -6.54 14.41
CA ASN A 121 -7.44 -5.36 14.38
C ASN A 121 -8.93 -5.74 14.34
#